data_AF-A0AAD7VXS9-F1
#
_entry.id   AF-A0AAD7VXS9-F1
#
_cell.length_a   1.000
_cell.length_b   1.000
_cell.length_c   1.000
_cell.angle_alpha   90.00
_cell.angle_beta   90.00
_cell.angle_gamma   90.00
#
_symmetry.space_group_name_H-M   'P 1'
#
loop_
_entity.id
_entity.type
_entity.pdbx_description
1 polymer ?
#
loop_
_entity_poly.entity_id
_entity_poly.type
_entity_poly.pdbx_seq_one_letter_code
_entity_poly.pdbx_strand_id
1 'polypeptide(L)'
;MARDRFAMIWRYLHLQDNQANDVDRSDKLWKLRWFLNYLTSQFQSLYEVNGYVTVDESMVKFKGRLAFRQYLPLKPTKWGVKVWVMAESSTGYLTNFQVYTGREGTGRRALLTVSSWI
;
A
#
# COMPACT_ATOMS: atom_id res chain seq x y z
N MET A 1 -25.75 -6.04 11.75
CA MET A 1 -25.71 -4.55 11.77
C MET A 1 -26.78 -4.02 10.83
N ALA A 2 -27.54 -3.00 11.20
CA ALA A 2 -28.53 -2.40 10.29
C ALA A 2 -27.84 -1.69 9.12
N ARG A 3 -28.49 -1.69 7.93
CA ARG A 3 -27.98 -1.08 6.70
C ARG A 3 -27.51 0.37 6.93
N ASP A 4 -28.33 1.17 7.59
CA ASP A 4 -28.07 2.58 7.76
C ASP A 4 -26.88 2.83 8.70
N ARG A 5 -26.72 1.99 9.75
CA ARG A 5 -25.54 2.02 10.63
C ARG A 5 -24.27 1.66 9.87
N PHE A 6 -24.32 0.65 9.00
CA PHE A 6 -23.17 0.29 8.15
C PHE A 6 -22.78 1.43 7.21
N ALA A 7 -23.76 2.05 6.53
CA ALA A 7 -23.52 3.15 5.61
C ALA A 7 -22.92 4.38 6.32
N MET A 8 -23.35 4.69 7.55
CA MET A 8 -22.76 5.74 8.36
C MET A 8 -21.29 5.45 8.68
N ILE A 9 -20.98 4.27 9.20
CA ILE A 9 -19.60 3.89 9.53
C ILE A 9 -18.72 3.95 8.27
N TRP A 10 -19.20 3.40 7.15
CA TRP A 10 -18.47 3.41 5.89
C TRP A 10 -18.16 4.82 5.38
N ARG A 11 -19.13 5.75 5.52
CA ARG A 11 -18.97 7.14 5.08
C ARG A 11 -17.97 7.94 5.93
N TYR A 12 -17.90 7.66 7.22
CA TYR A 12 -17.10 8.44 8.18
C TYR A 12 -15.84 7.73 8.67
N LEU A 13 -15.51 6.55 8.11
CA LEU A 13 -14.29 5.84 8.44
C LEU A 13 -13.07 6.70 8.10
N HIS A 14 -12.28 7.02 9.12
CA HIS A 14 -11.07 7.83 8.99
C HIS A 14 -9.99 7.26 9.91
N LEU A 15 -8.78 7.06 9.38
CA LEU A 15 -7.70 6.39 10.11
C LEU A 15 -6.69 7.35 10.76
N GLN A 16 -6.55 8.57 10.27
CA GLN A 16 -5.56 9.52 10.79
C GLN A 16 -6.21 10.77 11.37
N ASP A 17 -5.67 11.44 12.38
CA ASP A 17 -6.19 12.76 12.73
C ASP A 17 -5.74 13.81 11.70
N ASN A 18 -6.68 14.59 11.14
CA ASN A 18 -6.35 15.67 10.21
C ASN A 18 -5.71 16.88 10.91
N GLN A 19 -5.89 17.01 12.23
CA GLN A 19 -5.31 18.08 13.06
C GLN A 19 -3.95 17.69 13.64
N ALA A 20 -3.47 16.46 13.41
CA ALA A 20 -2.15 16.05 13.83
C ALA A 20 -1.07 16.93 13.15
N ASN A 21 -0.11 17.38 13.97
CA ASN A 21 1.01 18.21 13.54
C ASN A 21 2.28 17.39 13.28
N ASP A 22 2.35 16.14 13.72
CA ASP A 22 3.52 15.25 13.60
C ASP A 22 3.53 14.42 12.30
N VAL A 23 2.64 14.74 11.34
CA VAL A 23 2.52 14.02 10.08
C VAL A 23 3.27 14.71 8.96
N ASP A 24 4.02 13.93 8.20
CA ASP A 24 4.57 14.39 6.94
C ASP A 24 3.47 14.49 5.87
N ARG A 25 2.94 15.71 5.67
CA ARG A 25 1.91 15.99 4.66
C ARG A 25 2.44 15.98 3.23
N SER A 26 3.77 15.90 3.03
CA SER A 26 4.36 15.75 1.71
C SER A 26 4.18 14.33 1.16
N ASP A 27 4.06 13.34 2.05
CA ASP A 27 3.71 11.97 1.69
C ASP A 27 2.24 11.90 1.23
N LYS A 28 2.00 11.45 -0.01
CA LYS A 28 0.63 11.29 -0.54
C LYS A 28 -0.20 10.26 0.23
N LEU A 29 0.43 9.38 1.00
CA LEU A 29 -0.22 8.36 1.82
C LEU A 29 -0.30 8.70 3.31
N TRP A 30 -0.02 9.95 3.72
CA TRP A 30 0.06 10.33 5.13
C TRP A 30 -1.15 9.91 5.98
N LYS A 31 -2.35 9.89 5.40
CA LYS A 31 -3.59 9.45 6.08
C LYS A 31 -3.65 7.95 6.40
N LEU A 32 -2.85 7.14 5.70
CA LEU A 32 -2.83 5.69 5.81
C LEU A 32 -1.46 5.17 6.26
N ARG A 33 -0.42 6.00 6.26
CA ARG A 33 0.97 5.57 6.43
C ARG A 33 1.20 4.75 7.69
N TRP A 34 0.71 5.21 8.83
CA TRP A 34 0.84 4.49 10.09
C TRP A 34 0.19 3.10 10.02
N PHE A 35 -0.98 3.01 9.39
CA PHE A 35 -1.75 1.77 9.28
C PHE A 35 -1.08 0.78 8.33
N LEU A 36 -0.55 1.26 7.19
CA LEU A 36 0.21 0.42 6.27
C LEU A 36 1.48 -0.11 6.93
N ASN A 37 2.22 0.73 7.65
CA ASN A 37 3.42 0.31 8.38
C ASN A 37 3.08 -0.71 9.46
N TYR A 38 1.97 -0.52 10.17
CA TYR A 38 1.48 -1.48 11.16
C TYR A 38 1.14 -2.83 10.52
N LEU A 39 0.43 -2.85 9.39
CA LEU A 39 0.12 -4.10 8.69
C LEU A 39 1.40 -4.82 8.25
N THR A 40 2.35 -4.10 7.65
CA THR A 40 3.62 -4.69 7.23
C THR A 40 4.39 -5.28 8.41
N SER A 41 4.47 -4.57 9.54
CA SER A 41 5.17 -5.10 10.72
C SER A 41 4.47 -6.33 11.30
N GLN A 42 3.13 -6.34 11.32
CA GLN A 42 2.37 -7.53 11.74
C GLN A 42 2.62 -8.71 10.81
N PHE A 43 2.56 -8.52 9.49
CA PHE A 43 2.78 -9.58 8.53
C PHE A 43 4.16 -10.22 8.67
N GLN A 44 5.19 -9.42 8.94
CA GLN A 44 6.55 -9.89 9.19
C GLN A 44 6.71 -10.59 10.55
N SER A 45 5.98 -10.15 11.57
CA SER A 45 6.08 -10.73 12.92
C SER A 45 5.31 -12.05 13.09
N LEU A 46 4.22 -12.23 12.33
CA LEU A 46 3.31 -13.37 12.49
C LEU A 46 3.73 -14.61 11.71
N TYR A 47 4.61 -14.46 10.73
CA TYR A 47 5.01 -15.54 9.84
C TYR A 47 6.47 -15.42 9.43
N GLU A 48 7.24 -16.47 9.71
CA GLU A 48 8.61 -16.60 9.22
C GLU A 48 8.58 -17.25 7.84
N VAL A 49 9.04 -16.48 6.84
CA VAL A 49 9.08 -16.92 5.46
C VAL A 49 10.19 -17.94 5.27
N ASN A 50 9.88 -19.08 4.67
CA ASN A 50 10.85 -20.15 4.44
C ASN A 50 11.08 -20.35 2.94
N GLY A 51 12.33 -20.17 2.50
CA GLY A 51 12.74 -20.42 1.13
C GLY A 51 12.63 -19.18 0.24
N TYR A 52 11.92 -19.29 -0.89
CA TYR A 52 11.95 -18.28 -1.95
C TYR A 52 10.77 -17.32 -1.87
N VAL A 53 11.08 -16.02 -1.98
CA VAL A 53 10.10 -14.94 -2.15
C VAL A 53 10.06 -14.47 -3.60
N THR A 54 8.88 -14.01 -4.01
CA THR A 54 8.64 -13.40 -5.31
C THR A 54 8.19 -11.95 -5.12
N VAL A 55 8.67 -11.08 -6.00
CA VAL A 55 8.27 -9.67 -6.03
C VAL A 55 7.59 -9.39 -7.36
N ASP A 56 6.34 -8.92 -7.30
CA ASP A 56 5.55 -8.59 -8.47
C ASP A 56 4.60 -7.42 -8.16
N GLU A 57 3.86 -6.99 -9.18
CA GLU A 57 2.99 -5.83 -9.19
C GLU A 57 1.54 -6.28 -9.10
N SER A 58 0.86 -5.84 -8.06
CA SER A 58 -0.57 -6.01 -7.88
C SER A 58 -1.33 -4.71 -8.19
N MET A 59 -2.60 -4.85 -8.55
CA MET A 59 -3.48 -3.72 -8.85
C MET A 59 -4.72 -3.75 -7.96
N VAL A 60 -4.89 -2.71 -7.15
CA VAL A 60 -6.12 -2.48 -6.39
C VAL A 60 -7.07 -1.64 -7.24
N LYS A 61 -8.20 -2.21 -7.64
CA LYS A 61 -9.19 -1.55 -8.48
C LYS A 61 -9.71 -0.27 -7.83
N PHE A 62 -9.50 0.86 -8.49
CA PHE A 62 -10.00 2.15 -8.03
C PHE A 62 -10.33 3.06 -9.22
N LYS A 63 -11.56 3.60 -9.25
CA LYS A 63 -12.05 4.45 -10.34
C LYS A 63 -12.23 5.93 -9.96
N GLY A 64 -12.06 6.29 -8.69
CA GLY A 64 -12.19 7.67 -8.22
C GLY A 64 -11.02 8.58 -8.65
N ARG A 65 -11.08 9.83 -8.20
CA ARG A 65 -9.99 10.81 -8.39
C ARG A 65 -8.89 10.55 -7.35
N LEU A 66 -7.70 10.19 -7.82
CA LEU A 66 -6.53 9.93 -6.97
C LEU A 66 -5.27 10.27 -7.75
N ALA A 67 -4.36 11.03 -7.13
CA ALA A 67 -3.19 11.59 -7.80
C ALA A 67 -2.17 10.55 -8.32
N PHE A 68 -2.16 9.36 -7.73
CA PHE A 68 -1.22 8.28 -8.07
C PHE A 68 -1.90 7.06 -8.67
N ARG A 69 -3.13 7.22 -9.18
CA ARG A 69 -3.82 6.18 -9.95
C ARG A 69 -3.01 5.83 -11.20
N GLN A 70 -2.76 4.55 -11.42
CA GLN A 70 -2.01 4.02 -12.56
C GLN A 70 -2.92 3.35 -13.59
N TYR A 71 -2.46 3.37 -14.84
CA TYR A 71 -3.00 2.58 -15.93
C TYR A 71 -2.00 1.48 -16.31
N LEU A 72 -2.38 0.21 -16.17
CA LEU A 72 -1.58 -0.94 -16.61
C LEU A 72 -2.37 -1.72 -17.66
N PRO A 73 -2.07 -1.58 -18.97
CA PRO A 73 -2.90 -2.14 -20.05
C PRO A 73 -2.96 -3.67 -20.05
N LEU A 74 -1.90 -4.32 -19.57
CA LEU A 74 -1.75 -5.78 -19.56
C LEU A 74 -2.39 -6.47 -18.35
N LYS A 75 -2.81 -5.72 -17.32
CA LYS A 75 -3.48 -6.31 -16.14
C LYS A 75 -5.01 -6.33 -16.38
N PRO A 76 -5.74 -7.35 -15.87
CA PRO A 76 -7.20 -7.44 -16.03
C PRO A 76 -7.92 -6.19 -15.51
N THR A 77 -7.47 -5.69 -14.35
CA THR A 77 -7.86 -4.37 -13.84
C THR A 77 -6.88 -3.34 -14.37
N LYS A 78 -7.28 -2.62 -15.42
CA LYS A 78 -6.39 -1.65 -16.07
C LYS A 78 -6.18 -0.36 -15.26
N TRP A 79 -7.19 0.09 -14.52
CA TRP A 79 -7.16 1.33 -13.75
C TRP A 79 -7.25 1.06 -12.25
N GLY A 80 -6.28 1.58 -11.49
CA GLY A 80 -6.27 1.39 -10.04
C GLY A 80 -5.04 1.96 -9.35
N VAL A 81 -4.81 1.49 -8.13
CA VAL A 81 -3.60 1.76 -7.35
C VAL A 81 -2.62 0.61 -7.57
N LYS A 82 -1.45 0.92 -8.13
CA LYS A 82 -0.36 -0.05 -8.27
C LYS A 82 0.28 -0.28 -6.90
N VAL A 83 0.51 -1.54 -6.55
CA VAL A 83 1.16 -1.97 -5.31
C VAL A 83 2.25 -2.97 -5.67
N TRP A 84 3.47 -2.72 -5.22
CA TRP A 84 4.52 -3.73 -5.22
C TRP A 84 4.27 -4.69 -4.09
N VAL A 85 4.32 -6.00 -4.37
CA VAL A 85 4.01 -7.06 -3.42
C VAL A 85 5.18 -8.00 -3.37
N MET A 86 5.62 -8.33 -2.16
CA MET A 86 6.56 -9.42 -1.89
C MET A 86 5.78 -10.53 -1.19
N ALA A 87 5.75 -11.70 -1.81
CA ALA A 87 5.05 -12.86 -1.29
C ALA A 87 5.89 -14.14 -1.39
N GLU A 88 5.72 -15.02 -0.42
CA GLU A 88 6.35 -16.34 -0.42
C GLU A 88 5.83 -17.19 -1.58
N SER A 89 6.76 -17.84 -2.30
CA SER A 89 6.44 -18.61 -3.51
C SER A 89 5.58 -19.85 -3.27
N SER A 90 5.74 -20.50 -2.12
CA SER A 90 5.09 -21.78 -1.79
C SER A 90 3.66 -21.58 -1.26
N THR A 91 3.45 -20.59 -0.40
CA THR A 91 2.16 -20.37 0.28
C THR A 91 1.37 -19.18 -0.29
N GLY A 92 2.03 -18.28 -1.01
CA GLY A 92 1.46 -17.00 -1.42
C GLY A 92 1.30 -16.00 -0.26
N TYR A 93 1.93 -16.26 0.90
CA TYR A 93 1.84 -15.36 2.05
C TYR A 93 2.46 -13.99 1.74
N LEU A 94 1.71 -12.92 2.07
CA LEU A 94 2.14 -11.54 1.85
C LEU A 94 3.11 -11.11 2.95
N THR A 95 4.40 -11.07 2.64
CA THR A 95 5.43 -10.66 3.60
C THR A 95 5.57 -9.14 3.67
N ASN A 96 5.52 -8.47 2.51
CA ASN A 96 5.73 -7.04 2.43
C ASN A 96 4.99 -6.45 1.23
N PHE A 97 4.67 -5.16 1.27
CA PHE A 97 4.09 -4.46 0.15
C PHE A 97 4.36 -2.96 0.21
N GLN A 98 4.36 -2.32 -0.95
CA GLN A 98 4.56 -0.88 -1.07
C GLN A 98 3.61 -0.29 -2.12
N VAL A 99 2.83 0.70 -1.71
CA VAL A 99 1.93 1.43 -2.61
C VAL A 99 2.74 2.40 -3.46
N TYR A 100 2.55 2.36 -4.79
CA TYR A 100 3.20 3.26 -5.71
C TYR A 100 2.49 4.62 -5.74
N THR A 101 3.21 5.70 -5.38
CA THR A 101 2.68 7.07 -5.29
C THR A 101 3.13 7.99 -6.43
N GLY A 102 3.77 7.43 -7.47
CA GLY A 102 4.38 8.15 -8.57
C GLY A 102 5.90 8.16 -8.49
N ARG A 103 6.55 8.86 -9.43
CA ARG A 103 8.00 9.05 -9.44
C ARG A 103 8.38 10.11 -8.40
N GLU A 104 9.28 9.77 -7.48
CA GLU A 104 9.90 10.76 -6.59
C GLU A 104 10.87 11.64 -7.39
N GLY A 105 10.85 12.95 -7.12
CA GLY A 105 11.72 13.92 -7.80
C GLY A 105 13.20 13.61 -7.59
N THR A 106 14.01 13.89 -8.59
CA THR A 106 15.46 13.57 -8.72
C THR A 106 16.40 14.11 -7.62
N GLY A 107 15.89 14.70 -6.54
CA GLY A 107 16.69 15.35 -5.48
C GLY A 107 16.92 14.54 -4.20
N ARG A 108 16.19 13.44 -3.99
CA ARG A 108 16.46 12.50 -2.90
C ARG A 108 16.38 11.10 -3.47
N ARG A 109 17.55 10.54 -3.83
CA ARG A 109 17.69 9.08 -3.93
C ARG A 109 17.44 8.52 -2.54
N ALA A 110 16.18 8.26 -2.18
CA ALA A 110 15.92 7.13 -1.33
C ALA A 110 16.44 5.93 -2.11
N LEU A 111 17.56 5.38 -1.65
CA LEU A 111 18.21 4.20 -2.20
C LEU A 111 17.21 3.04 -2.08
N LEU A 112 16.31 2.91 -3.05
CA LEU A 112 15.34 1.82 -3.14
C LEU A 112 15.56 1.11 -4.47
N THR A 113 16.80 0.69 -4.69
CA THR A 113 17.07 -0.50 -5.49
C THR A 113 16.47 -1.70 -4.76
N VAL A 114 16.02 -2.71 -5.50
CA VAL A 114 15.59 -4.01 -4.94
C VAL A 114 16.62 -4.60 -3.97
N SER A 115 17.89 -4.16 -4.06
CA SER A 115 18.98 -4.45 -3.13
C SER A 115 18.83 -3.92 -1.70
N SER A 116 17.88 -3.04 -1.39
CA SER A 116 17.61 -2.58 -0.01
C SER A 116 16.51 -3.38 0.68
N TRP A 117 15.99 -4.42 0.02
CA TRP A 117 14.84 -5.23 0.44
C TRP A 117 15.18 -6.72 0.59
N ILE A 118 16.46 -7.07 0.45
CA ILE A 118 17.04 -8.40 0.68
C ILE A 118 18.11 -8.25 1.75
#